data_AF-X1TNM5-F1
#
_entry.id   AF-X1TNM5-F1
#
_cell.length_a   1.000
_cell.length_b   1.000
_cell.length_c   1.000
_cell.angle_alpha   90.00
_cell.angle_beta   90.00
_cell.angle_gamma   90.00
#
_symmetry.space_group_name_H-M   'P 1'
#
loop_
_entity.id
_entity.type
_entity.pdbx_description
1 polymer ?
#
loop_
_entity_poly.entity_id
_entity_poly.type
_entity_poly.pdbx_seq_one_letter_code
_entity_poly.pdbx_strand_id
1 'polypeptide(L)'
;IYQAAEVKDMRLRQGYSDEVWKMLLEANKPILGPAELIRLKHRHDLAHLSGLDPSLLHRTETEGWLMHGYDAHQAAEIDLTAWTLPPITYLLELARRFPEWAEKFQPYAKGLGFPPEISEALQKLTVVMPTPTDLVRFGVREVFSPEIAKKFRQYEDFPKDIMKWADQIGMTQELMEMYWASHWDLPSPGQGFDMYHRRIISYEELGVLLRAKDVMPFWRDKLIQISHRL
;
A
#
# COMPACT_ATOMS: atom_id res chain seq x y z
N ILE A 1 -38.43 -11.77 16.27
CA ILE A 1 -38.26 -10.35 15.94
C ILE A 1 -39.64 -9.75 16.10
N TYR A 2 -39.88 -8.99 17.17
CA TYR A 2 -41.21 -8.46 17.50
C TYR A 2 -41.31 -7.02 17.02
N GLN A 3 -42.42 -6.64 16.38
CA GLN A 3 -42.65 -5.26 15.90
C GLN A 3 -42.84 -4.30 17.09
N ALA A 4 -42.58 -3.00 16.91
CA ALA A 4 -42.74 -1.97 17.97
C ALA A 4 -44.12 -1.98 18.67
N ALA A 5 -45.18 -2.45 18.00
CA ALA A 5 -46.50 -2.66 18.59
C ALA A 5 -46.55 -3.84 19.58
N GLU A 6 -45.81 -4.92 19.32
CA GLU A 6 -45.73 -6.10 20.18
C GLU A 6 -44.90 -5.84 21.45
N VAL A 7 -43.95 -4.90 21.38
CA VAL A 7 -43.17 -4.41 22.54
C VAL A 7 -44.06 -3.67 23.53
N LYS A 8 -44.93 -2.80 23.02
CA LYS A 8 -45.93 -2.09 23.83
C LYS A 8 -46.93 -3.07 24.46
N ASP A 9 -47.22 -4.17 23.79
CA ASP A 9 -48.10 -5.23 24.29
C ASP A 9 -47.43 -6.11 25.37
N MET A 10 -46.14 -6.46 25.19
CA MET A 10 -45.33 -7.12 26.23
C MET A 10 -45.20 -6.27 27.50
N ARG A 11 -45.03 -4.96 27.35
CA ARG A 11 -44.97 -3.96 28.44
C ARG A 11 -46.22 -3.98 29.32
N LEU A 12 -47.40 -4.06 28.70
CA LEU A 12 -48.68 -4.14 29.41
C LEU A 12 -48.86 -5.49 30.11
N ARG A 13 -48.41 -6.59 29.49
CA ARG A 13 -48.47 -7.94 30.07
C ARG A 13 -47.57 -8.12 31.31
N GLN A 14 -46.50 -7.33 31.45
CA GLN A 14 -45.59 -7.36 32.60
C GLN A 14 -45.96 -6.37 33.72
N GLY A 15 -47.00 -5.55 33.54
CA GLY A 15 -47.55 -4.68 34.59
C GLY A 15 -46.76 -3.40 34.89
N TYR A 16 -45.85 -2.98 34.02
CA TYR A 16 -45.12 -1.72 34.18
C TYR A 16 -45.99 -0.52 33.81
N SER A 17 -46.02 0.52 34.67
CA SER A 17 -46.59 1.82 34.32
C SER A 17 -45.67 2.57 33.34
N ASP A 18 -46.23 3.56 32.63
CA ASP A 18 -45.45 4.40 31.72
C ASP A 18 -44.31 5.15 32.46
N GLU A 19 -44.53 5.59 33.70
CA GLU A 19 -43.48 6.24 34.51
C GLU A 19 -42.37 5.27 34.92
N VAL A 20 -42.72 4.09 35.42
CA VAL A 20 -41.72 3.08 35.85
C VAL A 20 -40.88 2.62 34.67
N TRP A 21 -41.50 2.46 33.50
CA TRP A 21 -40.78 2.12 32.28
C TRP A 21 -39.78 3.21 31.89
N LYS A 22 -40.20 4.48 31.89
CA LYS A 22 -39.31 5.60 31.59
C LYS A 22 -38.12 5.67 32.55
N MET A 23 -38.35 5.44 33.85
CA MET A 23 -37.27 5.37 34.84
C MET A 23 -36.29 4.23 34.57
N LEU A 24 -36.79 3.05 34.20
CA LEU A 24 -35.93 1.90 33.86
C LEU A 24 -35.10 2.16 32.61
N LEU A 25 -35.68 2.80 31.58
CA LEU A 25 -34.92 3.18 30.38
C LEU A 25 -33.84 4.23 30.71
N GLU A 26 -34.19 5.26 31.49
CA GLU A 26 -33.23 6.28 31.93
C GLU A 26 -32.10 5.69 32.79
N ALA A 27 -32.41 4.74 33.68
CA ALA A 27 -31.43 4.05 34.50
C ALA A 27 -30.53 3.10 33.70
N ASN A 28 -31.03 2.53 32.60
CA ASN A 28 -30.28 1.64 31.72
C ASN A 28 -29.58 2.36 30.56
N LYS A 29 -29.66 3.70 30.46
CA LYS A 29 -28.88 4.46 29.48
C LYS A 29 -27.39 4.15 29.67
N PRO A 30 -26.72 3.51 28.72
CA PRO A 30 -25.31 3.26 28.89
C PRO A 30 -24.55 4.57 28.83
N ILE A 31 -23.62 4.70 29.75
CA ILE A 31 -22.63 5.76 29.75
C ILE A 31 -21.46 5.21 28.94
N LEU A 32 -21.25 5.76 27.75
CA LEU A 32 -20.05 5.44 26.96
C LEU A 32 -18.82 5.90 27.75
N GLY A 33 -17.86 5.00 27.92
CA GLY A 33 -16.58 5.36 28.51
C GLY A 33 -15.78 6.27 27.58
N PRO A 34 -14.69 6.90 28.07
CA PRO A 34 -13.84 7.75 27.24
C PRO A 34 -13.29 7.06 25.98
N ALA A 35 -13.02 5.75 26.04
CA ALA A 35 -12.53 4.98 24.91
C ALA A 35 -13.61 4.77 23.84
N GLU A 36 -14.84 4.45 24.23
CA GLU A 36 -15.98 4.34 23.33
C GLU A 36 -16.31 5.68 22.68
N LEU A 37 -16.25 6.79 23.44
CA LEU A 37 -16.47 8.14 22.91
C LEU A 37 -15.43 8.54 21.86
N ILE A 38 -14.14 8.22 22.09
CA ILE A 38 -13.07 8.46 21.12
C ILE A 38 -13.29 7.60 19.87
N ARG A 39 -13.61 6.31 20.04
CA ARG A 39 -13.92 5.40 18.92
C ARG A 39 -15.09 5.93 18.10
N LEU A 40 -16.18 6.32 18.76
CA LEU A 40 -17.39 6.85 18.12
C LEU A 40 -17.09 8.11 17.31
N LYS A 41 -16.35 9.07 17.89
CA LYS A 41 -15.89 10.26 17.18
C LYS A 41 -15.13 9.90 15.89
N HIS A 42 -14.17 8.98 15.98
CA HIS A 42 -13.44 8.53 14.80
C HIS A 42 -14.32 7.84 13.76
N ARG A 43 -15.34 7.08 14.18
CA ARG A 43 -16.28 6.43 13.25
C ARG A 43 -17.18 7.44 12.55
N HIS A 44 -17.63 8.49 13.24
CA HIS A 44 -18.33 9.61 12.60
C HIS A 44 -17.46 10.28 11.54
N ASP A 45 -16.22 10.63 11.87
CA ASP A 45 -15.27 11.23 10.91
C ASP A 45 -15.12 10.36 9.65
N LEU A 46 -15.08 9.03 9.80
CA LEU A 46 -14.93 8.06 8.70
C LEU A 46 -16.22 7.82 7.89
N ALA A 47 -17.38 7.82 8.53
CA ALA A 47 -18.67 7.68 7.84
C ALA A 47 -18.86 8.80 6.80
N HIS A 48 -18.50 10.04 7.16
CA HIS A 48 -18.52 11.17 6.23
C HIS A 48 -17.57 10.97 5.03
N LEU A 49 -16.39 10.38 5.23
CA LEU A 49 -15.39 10.17 4.18
C LEU A 49 -15.70 9.01 3.23
N SER A 50 -16.46 8.02 3.69
CA SER A 50 -16.86 6.86 2.88
C SER A 50 -18.04 7.17 1.95
N GLY A 51 -18.70 8.33 2.11
CA GLY A 51 -19.94 8.63 1.41
C GLY A 51 -21.10 7.71 1.82
N LEU A 52 -20.89 6.90 2.86
CA LEU A 52 -21.94 6.09 3.46
C LEU A 52 -22.84 7.03 4.26
N ASP A 53 -24.09 7.15 3.82
CA ASP A 53 -25.13 7.79 4.60
C ASP A 53 -25.40 6.92 5.84
N PRO A 54 -25.12 7.41 7.06
CA PRO A 54 -25.37 6.65 8.29
C PRO A 54 -26.86 6.26 8.43
N SER A 55 -27.78 6.96 7.77
CA SER A 55 -29.21 6.64 7.78
C SER A 55 -29.62 5.46 6.86
N LEU A 56 -28.74 5.08 5.92
CA LEU A 56 -28.92 3.89 5.06
C LEU A 56 -28.44 2.59 5.71
N LEU A 57 -27.84 2.67 6.90
CA LEU A 57 -27.55 1.51 7.75
C LEU A 57 -28.86 1.03 8.37
N HIS A 58 -29.59 0.21 7.61
CA HIS A 58 -30.99 -0.07 7.91
C HIS A 58 -31.20 -1.10 9.03
N ARG A 59 -31.83 -0.60 10.10
CA ARG A 59 -33.14 -0.99 10.66
C ARG A 59 -33.30 -2.34 11.36
N THR A 60 -32.50 -3.37 11.10
CA THR A 60 -32.75 -4.67 11.77
C THR A 60 -32.18 -4.77 13.18
N GLU A 61 -31.11 -4.03 13.49
CA GLU A 61 -30.49 -4.02 14.83
C GLU A 61 -31.03 -2.88 15.71
N THR A 62 -31.46 -1.77 15.10
CA THR A 62 -32.03 -0.59 15.77
C THR A 62 -33.24 -0.94 16.64
N GLU A 63 -34.09 -1.88 16.20
CA GLU A 63 -35.25 -2.36 16.97
C GLU A 63 -34.83 -3.09 18.25
N GLY A 64 -33.73 -3.86 18.19
CA GLY A 64 -33.14 -4.52 19.37
C GLY A 64 -32.54 -3.52 20.34
N TRP A 65 -31.88 -2.47 19.86
CA TRP A 65 -31.37 -1.39 20.71
C TRP A 65 -32.50 -0.59 21.36
N LEU A 66 -33.57 -0.28 20.61
CA LEU A 66 -34.77 0.37 21.15
C LEU A 66 -35.42 -0.46 22.29
N MET A 67 -35.40 -1.78 22.19
CA MET A 67 -35.87 -2.70 23.25
C MET A 67 -35.07 -2.60 24.56
N HIS A 68 -33.81 -2.18 24.47
CA HIS A 68 -32.90 -2.01 25.62
C HIS A 68 -32.85 -0.55 26.12
N GLY A 69 -33.71 0.34 25.59
CA GLY A 69 -33.84 1.73 26.06
C GLY A 69 -32.95 2.75 25.36
N TYR A 70 -32.30 2.37 24.27
CA TYR A 70 -31.56 3.29 23.42
C TYR A 70 -32.52 4.05 22.52
N ASP A 71 -32.32 5.37 22.38
CA ASP A 71 -33.03 6.11 21.34
C ASP A 71 -32.41 5.87 19.95
N ALA A 72 -33.09 6.35 18.90
CA ALA A 72 -32.66 6.15 17.52
C ALA A 72 -31.26 6.74 17.21
N HIS A 73 -30.88 7.82 17.92
CA HIS A 73 -29.56 8.43 17.76
C HIS A 73 -28.49 7.52 18.40
N GLN A 74 -28.73 7.07 19.63
CA GLN A 74 -27.82 6.19 20.35
C GLN A 74 -27.64 4.83 19.66
N ALA A 75 -28.71 4.28 19.08
CA ALA A 75 -28.63 3.05 18.30
C ALA A 75 -27.75 3.23 17.05
N ALA A 76 -27.87 4.35 16.34
CA ALA A 76 -27.01 4.66 15.20
C ALA A 76 -25.54 4.84 15.60
N GLU A 77 -25.27 5.46 16.75
CA GLU A 77 -23.91 5.58 17.30
C GLU A 77 -23.29 4.20 17.59
N ILE A 78 -24.06 3.27 18.17
CA ILE A 78 -23.58 1.90 18.42
C ILE A 78 -23.27 1.18 17.12
N ASP A 79 -24.16 1.24 16.14
CA ASP A 79 -23.96 0.58 14.84
C ASP A 79 -22.69 1.10 14.15
N LEU A 80 -22.39 2.41 14.26
CA LEU A 80 -21.13 2.99 13.80
C LEU A 80 -19.90 2.42 14.54
N THR A 81 -20.01 2.17 15.84
CA THR A 81 -18.92 1.54 16.61
C THR A 81 -18.73 0.05 16.32
N ALA A 82 -19.78 -0.63 15.84
CA ALA A 82 -19.74 -2.04 15.43
C ALA A 82 -18.94 -2.25 14.13
N TRP A 83 -18.70 -1.18 13.35
CA TRP A 83 -17.92 -1.26 12.14
C TRP A 83 -16.47 -1.68 12.40
N THR A 84 -16.11 -2.80 11.78
CA THR A 84 -14.73 -3.29 11.75
C THR A 84 -13.96 -2.50 10.70
N LEU A 85 -12.93 -1.77 11.12
CA LEU A 85 -12.00 -1.14 10.19
C LEU A 85 -11.05 -2.20 9.61
N PRO A 86 -10.67 -2.09 8.34
CA PRO A 86 -9.64 -2.95 7.77
C PRO A 86 -8.34 -2.82 8.58
N PRO A 87 -7.57 -3.91 8.74
CA PRO A 87 -6.22 -3.84 9.28
C PRO A 87 -5.36 -2.83 8.52
N ILE A 88 -4.38 -2.23 9.21
CA ILE A 88 -3.49 -1.21 8.61
C ILE A 88 -2.77 -1.69 7.35
N THR A 89 -2.44 -2.98 7.28
CA THR A 89 -1.81 -3.61 6.10
C THR A 89 -2.72 -3.58 4.88
N TYR A 90 -4.03 -3.80 5.03
CA TYR A 90 -4.97 -3.71 3.91
C TYR A 90 -5.21 -2.26 3.49
N LEU A 91 -5.21 -1.32 4.44
CA LEU A 91 -5.31 0.10 4.12
C LEU A 91 -4.11 0.58 3.31
N LEU A 92 -2.91 0.10 3.63
CA LEU A 92 -1.69 0.39 2.87
C LEU A 92 -1.78 -0.14 1.43
N GLU A 93 -2.23 -1.40 1.26
CA GLU A 93 -2.43 -1.99 -0.07
C GLU A 93 -3.51 -1.24 -0.87
N LEU A 94 -4.62 -0.87 -0.22
CA LEU A 94 -5.68 -0.08 -0.85
C LEU A 94 -5.15 1.26 -1.34
N ALA A 95 -4.48 2.01 -0.47
CA ALA A 95 -3.90 3.31 -0.78
C ALA A 95 -2.87 3.23 -1.91
N ARG A 96 -2.14 2.11 -2.00
CA ARG A 96 -1.11 1.90 -3.03
C ARG A 96 -1.71 1.53 -4.39
N ARG A 97 -2.72 0.66 -4.42
CA ARG A 97 -3.29 0.11 -5.66
C ARG A 97 -4.38 0.99 -6.27
N PHE A 98 -5.07 1.76 -5.42
CA PHE A 98 -6.27 2.52 -5.78
C PHE A 98 -6.07 4.01 -5.43
N PRO A 99 -5.88 4.90 -6.41
CA PRO A 99 -5.62 6.33 -6.17
C PRO A 99 -6.66 7.02 -5.28
N GLU A 100 -7.93 6.61 -5.38
CA GLU A 100 -9.03 7.14 -4.57
C GLU A 100 -8.94 6.80 -3.06
N TRP A 101 -8.07 5.85 -2.70
CA TRP A 101 -7.79 5.47 -1.32
C TRP A 101 -6.58 6.18 -0.72
N ALA A 102 -5.71 6.80 -1.53
CA ALA A 102 -4.51 7.47 -1.06
C ALA A 102 -4.83 8.55 -0.01
N GLU A 103 -5.82 9.41 -0.30
CA GLU A 103 -6.25 10.47 0.63
C GLU A 103 -7.06 9.93 1.82
N LYS A 104 -7.68 8.75 1.66
CA LYS A 104 -8.47 8.10 2.72
C LYS A 104 -7.59 7.37 3.72
N PHE A 105 -6.34 7.05 3.39
CA PHE A 105 -5.45 6.31 4.28
C PHE A 105 -5.30 6.96 5.67
N GLN A 106 -4.96 8.25 5.71
CA GLN A 106 -4.65 8.94 6.96
C GLN A 106 -5.83 8.98 7.95
N PRO A 107 -7.05 9.33 7.52
CA PRO A 107 -8.23 9.21 8.37
C PRO A 107 -8.46 7.81 8.94
N TYR A 108 -8.32 6.77 8.11
CA TYR A 108 -8.54 5.39 8.55
C TYR A 108 -7.43 4.91 9.51
N ALA A 109 -6.17 5.27 9.25
CA ALA A 109 -5.05 5.00 10.14
C ALA A 109 -5.25 5.67 11.52
N LYS A 110 -5.72 6.93 11.52
CA LYS A 110 -6.11 7.63 12.76
C LYS A 110 -7.27 6.92 13.48
N GLY A 111 -8.27 6.44 12.75
CA GLY A 111 -9.39 5.68 13.32
C GLY A 111 -9.02 4.30 13.89
N LEU A 112 -7.84 3.79 13.54
CA LEU A 112 -7.19 2.62 14.13
C LEU A 112 -6.25 2.99 15.30
N GLY A 113 -6.06 4.27 15.59
CA GLY A 113 -5.21 4.76 16.68
C GLY A 113 -3.75 4.99 16.31
N PHE A 114 -3.38 5.00 15.03
CA PHE A 114 -2.01 5.31 14.61
C PHE A 114 -1.75 6.82 14.63
N PRO A 115 -0.67 7.30 15.30
CA PRO A 115 -0.22 8.67 15.18
C PRO A 115 0.21 9.00 13.74
N PRO A 116 0.08 10.26 13.28
CA PRO A 116 0.46 10.66 11.92
C PRO A 116 1.89 10.30 11.54
N GLU A 117 2.84 10.50 12.44
CA GLU A 117 4.25 10.14 12.22
C GLU A 117 4.43 8.64 11.89
N ILE A 118 3.73 7.78 12.62
CA ILE A 118 3.80 6.33 12.43
C ILE A 118 3.08 5.91 11.14
N SER A 119 1.89 6.45 10.87
CA SER A 119 1.14 6.12 9.65
C SER A 119 1.85 6.63 8.38
N GLU A 120 2.56 7.75 8.45
CA GLU A 120 3.45 8.22 7.38
C GLU A 120 4.65 7.30 7.18
N ALA A 121 5.31 6.87 8.26
CA ALA A 121 6.40 5.91 8.18
C ALA A 121 5.95 4.56 7.59
N LEU A 122 4.77 4.08 7.97
CA LEU A 122 4.17 2.85 7.42
C LEU A 122 3.87 2.97 5.92
N GLN A 123 3.41 4.13 5.43
CA GLN A 123 3.26 4.36 4.00
C GLN A 123 4.61 4.33 3.28
N LYS A 124 5.65 4.96 3.83
CA LYS A 124 7.00 4.92 3.27
C LYS A 124 7.57 3.50 3.24
N LEU A 125 7.23 2.66 4.21
CA LEU A 125 7.66 1.26 4.28
C LEU A 125 7.15 0.42 3.08
N THR A 126 6.06 0.84 2.44
CA THR A 126 5.54 0.14 1.25
C THR A 126 6.30 0.48 -0.04
N VAL A 127 7.27 1.39 0.01
CA VAL A 127 8.18 1.63 -1.12
C VAL A 127 9.11 0.43 -1.25
N VAL A 128 9.12 -0.18 -2.44
CA VAL A 128 9.99 -1.31 -2.76
C VAL A 128 11.44 -0.84 -2.81
N MET A 129 12.31 -1.62 -2.18
CA MET A 129 13.76 -1.45 -2.23
C MET A 129 14.38 -2.57 -3.08
N PRO A 130 15.48 -2.32 -3.81
CA PRO A 130 16.20 -3.36 -4.52
C PRO A 130 16.77 -4.38 -3.53
N THR A 131 16.82 -5.65 -3.92
CA THR A 131 17.50 -6.68 -3.13
C THR A 131 19.03 -6.50 -3.23
N PRO A 132 19.81 -7.12 -2.34
CA PRO A 132 21.27 -7.14 -2.50
C PRO A 132 21.74 -7.68 -3.86
N THR A 133 21.00 -8.62 -4.46
CA THR A 133 21.32 -9.16 -5.79
C THR A 133 21.07 -8.14 -6.90
N ASP A 134 19.98 -7.38 -6.79
CA ASP A 134 19.67 -6.31 -7.75
C ASP A 134 20.73 -5.20 -7.68
N LEU A 135 21.15 -4.81 -6.48
CA LEU A 135 22.22 -3.84 -6.28
C LEU A 135 23.54 -4.28 -6.91
N VAL A 136 23.92 -5.56 -6.76
CA VAL A 136 25.10 -6.12 -7.42
C VAL A 136 24.92 -6.09 -8.94
N ARG A 137 23.74 -6.47 -9.46
CA ARG A 137 23.44 -6.41 -10.89
C ARG A 137 23.55 -4.99 -11.43
N PHE A 138 23.01 -3.99 -10.72
CA PHE A 138 23.09 -2.57 -11.11
C PHE A 138 24.54 -2.10 -11.16
N GLY A 139 25.36 -2.48 -10.17
CA GLY A 139 26.79 -2.19 -10.16
C GLY A 139 27.53 -2.83 -11.33
N VAL A 140 27.32 -4.12 -11.57
CA VAL A 140 27.96 -4.85 -12.69
C VAL A 140 27.52 -4.29 -14.03
N ARG A 141 26.24 -3.94 -14.19
CA ARG A 141 25.69 -3.36 -15.43
C ARG A 141 25.94 -1.87 -15.57
N GLU A 142 26.81 -1.27 -14.76
CA GLU A 142 27.24 0.13 -14.90
C GLU A 142 26.10 1.16 -14.76
N VAL A 143 25.01 0.77 -14.09
CA VAL A 143 23.84 1.65 -13.83
C VAL A 143 24.24 2.86 -12.98
N PHE A 144 25.16 2.65 -12.02
CA PHE A 144 25.69 3.70 -11.14
C PHE A 144 26.84 4.52 -11.74
N SER A 145 27.15 4.32 -13.03
CA SER A 145 28.22 5.02 -13.75
C SER A 145 27.59 5.90 -14.86
N PRO A 146 27.19 7.15 -14.57
CA PRO A 146 26.39 7.96 -15.50
C PRO A 146 26.97 8.09 -16.91
N GLU A 147 28.29 8.26 -17.02
CA GLU A 147 28.97 8.38 -18.30
C GLU A 147 28.93 7.08 -19.11
N ILE A 148 29.05 5.93 -18.44
CA ILE A 148 28.97 4.61 -19.11
C ILE A 148 27.52 4.30 -19.47
N ALA A 149 26.57 4.51 -18.56
CA ALA A 149 25.16 4.29 -18.82
C ALA A 149 24.65 5.14 -19.99
N LYS A 150 25.10 6.41 -20.08
CA LYS A 150 24.82 7.30 -21.22
C LYS A 150 25.47 6.80 -22.50
N LYS A 151 26.76 6.42 -22.46
CA LYS A 151 27.46 5.85 -23.62
C LYS A 151 26.75 4.61 -24.17
N PHE A 152 26.27 3.75 -23.28
CA PHE A 152 25.56 2.51 -23.61
C PHE A 152 24.06 2.70 -23.83
N ARG A 153 23.55 3.93 -23.72
CA ARG A 153 22.14 4.26 -23.96
C ARG A 153 21.20 3.40 -23.11
N GLN A 154 21.60 3.05 -21.88
CA GLN A 154 20.92 2.05 -21.06
C GLN A 154 19.49 2.41 -20.67
N TYR A 155 19.18 3.70 -20.57
CA TYR A 155 17.87 4.21 -20.20
C TYR A 155 16.95 4.44 -21.42
N GLU A 156 17.41 4.12 -22.64
CA GLU A 156 16.60 4.31 -23.83
C GLU A 156 15.46 3.30 -23.94
N ASP A 157 14.46 3.66 -24.73
CA ASP A 157 13.25 2.87 -24.96
C ASP A 157 12.44 2.55 -23.70
N PHE A 158 12.67 3.28 -22.59
CA PHE A 158 11.91 3.12 -21.35
C PHE A 158 10.41 3.37 -21.59
N PRO A 159 9.55 2.34 -21.44
CA PRO A 159 8.14 2.46 -21.72
C PRO A 159 7.42 3.14 -20.55
N LYS A 160 7.04 4.41 -20.70
CA LYS A 160 6.37 5.17 -19.62
C LYS A 160 5.11 4.48 -19.06
N ASP A 161 4.41 3.69 -19.88
CA ASP A 161 3.21 2.95 -19.46
C ASP A 161 3.50 1.89 -18.38
N ILE A 162 4.75 1.45 -18.21
CA ILE A 162 5.14 0.53 -17.13
C ILE A 162 4.95 1.16 -15.75
N MET A 163 5.02 2.50 -15.66
CA MET A 163 4.93 3.22 -14.39
C MET A 163 3.59 3.02 -13.70
N LYS A 164 2.50 2.88 -14.47
CA LYS A 164 1.19 2.55 -13.91
C LYS A 164 1.25 1.30 -13.02
N TRP A 165 1.99 0.27 -13.46
CA TRP A 165 2.12 -0.99 -12.73
C TRP A 165 3.18 -0.91 -11.63
N ALA A 166 4.29 -0.20 -11.90
CA ALA A 166 5.35 0.04 -10.92
C ALA A 166 4.82 0.78 -9.67
N ASP A 167 4.00 1.82 -9.88
CA ASP A 167 3.40 2.61 -8.81
C ASP A 167 2.49 1.74 -7.92
N GLN A 168 1.71 0.84 -8.52
CA GLN A 168 0.80 -0.07 -7.81
C GLN A 168 1.50 -1.10 -6.91
N ILE A 169 2.77 -1.39 -7.17
CA ILE A 169 3.59 -2.27 -6.32
C ILE A 169 4.56 -1.50 -5.43
N GLY A 170 4.54 -0.16 -5.45
CA GLY A 170 5.42 0.67 -4.63
C GLY A 170 6.82 0.86 -5.19
N MET A 171 7.05 0.58 -6.47
CA MET A 171 8.35 0.80 -7.12
C MET A 171 8.44 2.25 -7.64
N THR A 172 9.48 2.98 -7.23
CA THR A 172 9.71 4.35 -7.71
C THR A 172 10.15 4.36 -9.18
N GLN A 173 9.94 5.49 -9.87
CA GLN A 173 10.43 5.67 -11.24
C GLN A 173 11.93 5.44 -11.34
N GLU A 174 12.71 6.02 -10.43
CA GLU A 174 14.16 5.84 -10.37
C GLU A 174 14.54 4.36 -10.29
N LEU A 175 13.90 3.59 -9.40
CA LEU A 175 14.18 2.18 -9.25
C LEU A 175 13.79 1.38 -10.51
N MET A 176 12.63 1.68 -11.11
CA MET A 176 12.18 1.04 -12.34
C MET A 176 13.12 1.34 -13.52
N GLU A 177 13.63 2.56 -13.61
CA GLU A 177 14.65 2.97 -14.59
C GLU A 177 15.99 2.23 -14.37
N MET A 178 16.40 1.97 -13.13
CA MET A 178 17.60 1.16 -12.83
C MET A 178 17.42 -0.31 -13.24
N TYR A 179 16.24 -0.88 -12.99
CA TYR A 179 15.91 -2.22 -13.49
C TYR A 179 15.93 -2.26 -15.01
N TRP A 180 15.38 -1.24 -15.66
CA TRP A 180 15.47 -1.09 -17.11
C TRP A 180 16.93 -0.98 -17.58
N ALA A 181 17.73 -0.09 -17.00
CA ALA A 181 19.13 0.06 -17.40
C ALA A 181 19.96 -1.24 -17.29
N SER A 182 19.58 -2.15 -16.39
CA SER A 182 20.26 -3.43 -16.19
C SER A 182 19.63 -4.64 -16.91
N HIS A 183 18.55 -4.44 -17.68
CA HIS A 183 17.79 -5.53 -18.30
C HIS A 183 18.44 -6.08 -19.59
N TRP A 184 19.20 -5.24 -20.30
CA TRP A 184 19.71 -5.53 -21.64
C TRP A 184 20.53 -6.82 -21.76
N ASP A 185 20.37 -7.52 -22.87
CA ASP A 185 21.26 -8.61 -23.28
C ASP A 185 22.50 -8.04 -23.97
N LEU A 186 23.65 -8.15 -23.29
CA LEU A 186 24.92 -7.66 -23.79
C LEU A 186 25.57 -8.68 -24.73
N PRO A 187 26.34 -8.22 -25.74
CA PRO A 187 27.13 -9.08 -26.60
C PRO A 187 27.95 -10.09 -25.80
N SER A 188 28.06 -11.32 -26.32
CA SER A 188 28.95 -12.33 -25.76
C SER A 188 30.41 -11.88 -25.86
N PRO A 189 31.32 -12.42 -25.03
CA PRO A 189 32.76 -12.14 -25.15
C PRO A 189 33.29 -12.41 -26.57
N GLY A 190 32.85 -13.49 -27.23
CA GLY A 190 33.22 -13.79 -28.62
C GLY A 190 32.81 -12.70 -29.61
N GLN A 191 31.56 -12.23 -29.53
CA GLN A 191 31.12 -11.07 -30.33
C GLN A 191 31.92 -9.81 -30.00
N GLY A 192 32.29 -9.62 -28.74
CA GLY A 192 33.20 -8.55 -28.31
C GLY A 192 34.57 -8.62 -29.00
N PHE A 193 35.17 -9.81 -29.04
CA PHE A 193 36.45 -10.04 -29.72
C PHE A 193 36.35 -9.81 -31.23
N ASP A 194 35.28 -10.28 -31.87
CA ASP A 194 35.04 -10.05 -33.30
C ASP A 194 34.91 -8.54 -33.61
N MET A 195 34.14 -7.81 -32.79
CA MET A 195 34.02 -6.35 -32.94
C MET A 195 35.38 -5.66 -32.77
N TYR A 196 36.18 -6.09 -31.81
CA TYR A 196 37.50 -5.53 -31.54
C TYR A 196 38.48 -5.79 -32.70
N HIS A 197 38.56 -7.03 -33.22
CA HIS A 197 39.44 -7.36 -34.35
C HIS A 197 39.04 -6.66 -35.65
N ARG A 198 37.74 -6.43 -35.84
CA ARG A 198 37.21 -5.65 -36.96
C ARG A 198 37.38 -4.14 -36.77
N ARG A 199 37.99 -3.70 -35.66
CA ARG A 199 38.22 -2.29 -35.30
C ARG A 199 36.91 -1.49 -35.17
N ILE A 200 35.83 -2.16 -34.76
CA ILE A 200 34.53 -1.53 -34.49
C ILE A 200 34.51 -0.93 -33.08
N ILE A 201 35.20 -1.58 -32.13
CA ILE A 201 35.35 -1.11 -30.74
C ILE A 201 36.84 -1.05 -30.33
N SER A 202 37.15 -0.20 -29.35
CA SER A 202 38.49 -0.09 -28.77
C SER A 202 38.80 -1.16 -27.71
N TYR A 203 40.05 -1.22 -27.25
CA TYR A 203 40.45 -2.09 -26.14
C TYR A 203 39.70 -1.72 -24.85
N GLU A 204 39.56 -0.42 -24.59
CA GLU A 204 38.83 0.10 -23.43
C GLU A 204 37.35 -0.30 -23.50
N GLU A 205 36.72 -0.20 -24.67
CA GLU A 205 35.32 -0.59 -24.88
C GLU A 205 35.10 -2.09 -24.68
N LEU A 206 36.01 -2.93 -25.19
CA LEU A 206 36.00 -4.37 -24.91
C LEU A 206 36.16 -4.65 -23.40
N GLY A 207 37.02 -3.90 -22.72
CA GLY A 207 37.20 -4.00 -21.26
C GLY A 207 35.93 -3.67 -20.47
N VAL A 208 35.19 -2.63 -20.88
CA VAL A 208 33.90 -2.27 -20.27
C VAL A 208 32.85 -3.35 -20.56
N LEU A 209 32.79 -3.89 -21.79
CA LEU A 209 31.87 -4.99 -22.12
C LEU A 209 32.13 -6.23 -21.25
N LEU A 210 33.38 -6.67 -21.11
CA LEU A 210 33.73 -7.85 -20.29
C LEU A 210 33.39 -7.62 -18.82
N ARG A 211 33.62 -6.40 -18.30
CA ARG A 211 33.18 -6.03 -16.95
C ARG A 211 31.66 -6.12 -16.80
N ALA A 212 30.90 -5.56 -17.74
CA ALA A 212 29.44 -5.59 -17.72
C ALA A 212 28.84 -7.01 -17.95
N LYS A 213 29.64 -7.92 -18.52
CA LYS A 213 29.36 -9.37 -18.59
C LYS A 213 29.81 -10.14 -17.34
N ASP A 214 30.20 -9.45 -16.28
CA ASP A 214 30.65 -10.01 -15.01
C ASP A 214 31.90 -10.91 -15.12
N VAL A 215 32.78 -10.63 -16.09
CA VAL A 215 34.08 -11.29 -16.16
C VAL A 215 34.96 -10.71 -15.06
N MET A 216 35.50 -11.56 -14.18
CA MET A 216 36.37 -11.09 -13.09
C MET A 216 37.60 -10.35 -13.64
N PRO A 217 38.08 -9.28 -12.97
CA PRO A 217 39.21 -8.47 -13.46
C PRO A 217 40.45 -9.28 -13.85
N PHE A 218 40.80 -10.30 -13.06
CA PHE A 218 41.96 -11.17 -13.32
C PHE A 218 41.93 -11.87 -14.68
N TRP A 219 40.74 -12.17 -15.20
CA TRP A 219 40.56 -12.90 -16.45
C TRP A 219 40.44 -12.00 -17.69
N ARG A 220 40.11 -10.71 -17.53
CA ARG A 220 39.79 -9.81 -18.66
C ARG A 220 40.95 -9.70 -19.64
N ASP A 221 42.13 -9.29 -19.17
CA ASP A 221 43.31 -9.13 -20.03
C ASP A 221 43.75 -10.45 -20.66
N LYS A 222 43.62 -11.57 -19.93
CA LYS A 222 43.97 -12.90 -20.44
C LYS A 222 43.04 -13.33 -21.58
N LEU A 223 41.74 -13.09 -21.43
CA LEU A 223 40.75 -13.38 -22.46
C LEU A 223 40.97 -12.52 -23.70
N ILE A 224 41.29 -11.23 -23.53
CA ILE A 224 41.61 -10.35 -24.65
C ILE A 224 42.91 -10.80 -25.35
N GLN A 225 43.96 -11.18 -24.61
CA GLN A 225 45.22 -11.66 -25.20
C GLN A 225 45.04 -12.89 -26.09
N ILE A 226 44.15 -13.82 -25.72
CA ILE A 226 43.88 -15.01 -26.54
C ILE A 226 43.20 -14.62 -27.85
N SER A 227 42.41 -13.55 -27.88
CA SER A 227 41.75 -13.10 -29.10
C SER A 227 42.75 -12.70 -30.19
N HIS A 228 43.92 -12.17 -29.83
CA HIS A 228 44.95 -11.75 -30.78
C HIS A 228 45.71 -12.87 -31.51
N ARG A 229 45.55 -14.15 -31.12
CA ARG A 229 46.21 -15.28 -31.77
C ARG A 229 45.29 -15.90 -32.84
N LEU A 230 45.46 -15.44 -34.08
CA LEU A 230 45.06 -16.15 -35.30
C LEU A 230 46.27 -16.23 -36.24
#